data_AF-A0AA96FJ38-F1
#
_entry.id   AF-A0AA96FJ38-F1
#
_cell.length_a   1.000
_cell.length_b   1.000
_cell.length_c   1.000
_cell.angle_alpha   90.00
_cell.angle_beta   90.00
_cell.angle_gamma   90.00
#
_symmetry.space_group_name_H-M   'P 1'
#
loop_
_entity.id
_entity.type
_entity.pdbx_description
1 polymer ?
#
loop_
_entity_poly.entity_id
_entity_poly.type
_entity_poly.pdbx_seq_one_letter_code
_entity_poly.pdbx_strand_id
1 'polypeptide(L)' 'MTYALPRLREEVAYIAYHFHWQREEILDLTHDERRQWVAEIARINTRVNEGG' A
#
# COMPACT_ATOMS: atom_id res chain seq x y z
N MET A 1 13.43 17.08 0.46
CA MET A 1 11.97 17.21 0.31
C MET A 1 11.33 16.27 1.33
N THR A 2 10.75 16.82 2.39
CA THR A 2 9.96 16.05 3.36
C THR A 2 8.79 15.42 2.62
N TYR A 3 8.84 14.11 2.41
CA TYR A 3 7.68 13.35 1.97
C TYR A 3 6.54 13.73 2.90
N ALA A 4 5.43 14.21 2.33
CA ALA A 4 4.30 14.65 3.10
C ALA A 4 3.85 13.47 3.98
N LEU A 5 4.11 13.58 5.29
CA LEU A 5 3.78 12.59 6.31
C LEU A 5 2.36 11.99 6.15
N PRO A 6 1.35 12.74 5.65
CA PRO A 6 0.05 12.18 5.32
C PRO A 6 0.09 11.04 4.29
N ARG A 7 0.81 11.20 3.18
CA ARG A 7 0.87 10.19 2.10
C ARG A 7 1.52 8.90 2.56
N LEU A 8 2.59 8.98 3.37
CA LEU A 8 3.23 7.78 3.92
C LEU A 8 2.28 7.00 4.83
N ARG A 9 1.51 7.71 5.67
CA ARG A 9 0.52 7.08 6.55
C ARG A 9 -0.60 6.40 5.75
N GLU A 10 -1.06 7.03 4.68
CA GLU A 10 -2.06 6.44 3.78
C GLU A 10 -1.54 5.17 3.09
N GLU A 11 -0.33 5.19 2.53
CA GLU A 11 0.29 4.02 1.90
C GLU A 11 0.41 2.85 2.89
N VAL A 12 0.90 3.14 4.11
CA VAL A 12 1.07 2.12 5.16
C VAL A 12 -0.28 1.55 5.61
N ALA A 13 -1.28 2.41 5.84
CA ALA A 13 -2.61 1.96 6.24
C ALA A 13 -3.29 1.12 5.15
N TYR A 14 -3.15 1.50 3.89
CA TYR A 14 -3.73 0.77 2.76
C TYR A 14 -3.12 -0.63 2.61
N ILE A 15 -1.78 -0.73 2.67
CA ILE A 15 -1.09 -2.03 2.61
C ILE A 15 -1.47 -2.90 3.82
N ALA A 16 -1.45 -2.33 5.03
CA ALA A 16 -1.80 -3.05 6.25
C ALA A 16 -3.26 -3.55 6.24
N TYR A 17 -4.18 -2.78 5.68
CA TYR A 17 -5.59 -3.16 5.56
C TYR A 17 -5.79 -4.37 4.64
N HIS A 18 -5.03 -4.47 3.54
CA HIS A 18 -5.22 -5.52 2.53
C HIS A 18 -4.37 -6.78 2.77
N PHE A 19 -3.14 -6.64 3.26
CA PHE A 19 -2.24 -7.78 3.48
C PHE A 19 -1.99 -8.11 4.94
N HIS A 20 -2.49 -7.29 5.88
CA HIS A 20 -2.33 -7.49 7.32
C HIS A 20 -0.87 -7.61 7.80
N TRP A 21 0.06 -7.06 7.02
CA TRP A 21 1.47 -6.92 7.42
C TRP A 21 1.60 -5.95 8.58
N GLN A 22 2.60 -6.18 9.43
CA GLN A 22 2.88 -5.27 10.52
C GLN A 22 3.39 -3.93 10.00
N ARG A 23 3.09 -2.86 10.74
CA ARG A 23 3.52 -1.51 10.38
C ARG A 23 5.04 -1.43 10.21
N GLU A 24 5.81 -2.10 11.07
CA GLU A 24 7.28 -2.13 10.96
C GLU A 24 7.74 -2.71 9.62
N GLU A 25 7.18 -3.84 9.19
CA GLU A 25 7.53 -4.49 7.92
C GLU A 25 7.28 -3.58 6.71
N ILE A 26 6.19 -2.81 6.74
CA ILE A 26 5.83 -1.88 5.65
C ILE A 26 6.73 -0.63 5.66
N LEU A 27 7.19 -0.21 6.83
CA LEU A 27 8.11 0.92 6.97
C LEU A 27 9.54 0.56 6.54
N ASP A 28 9.92 -0.71 6.66
CA ASP A 28 11.22 -1.22 6.19
C ASP A 28 11.32 -1.28 4.65
N LEU A 29 10.17 -1.33 3.95
CA LEU A 29 10.14 -1.22 2.49
C LEU A 29 10.66 0.15 2.02
N THR A 30 11.32 0.15 0.87
CA THR A 30 11.62 1.39 0.16
C THR A 30 10.34 2.09 -0.27
N HIS A 31 10.43 3.40 -0.55
CA HIS A 31 9.27 4.14 -1.04
C HIS A 31 8.74 3.57 -2.37
N ASP A 32 9.62 3.09 -3.26
CA ASP A 32 9.22 2.48 -4.52
C ASP A 32 8.50 1.14 -4.33
N GLU A 33 8.98 0.29 -3.42
CA GLU A 33 8.31 -0.98 -3.10
C GLU A 33 6.92 -0.76 -2.54
N ARG A 34 6.73 0.18 -1.60
CA ARG A 34 5.39 0.53 -1.11
C ARG A 34 4.46 0.95 -2.24
N ARG A 35 4.93 1.82 -3.15
CA ARG A 35 4.11 2.26 -4.28
C ARG A 35 3.73 1.11 -5.22
N GLN A 36 4.63 0.16 -5.45
CA GLN A 36 4.33 -1.03 -6.24
C GLN A 36 3.26 -1.89 -5.58
N TRP A 37 3.35 -2.11 -4.26
CA TRP A 37 2.33 -2.86 -3.53
C TRP A 37 0.96 -2.19 -3.54
N VAL A 38 0.90 -0.88 -3.35
CA VAL A 38 -0.34 -0.10 -3.47
C VAL A 38 -0.97 -0.29 -4.86
N ALA A 39 -0.17 -0.23 -5.92
CA ALA A 39 -0.64 -0.44 -7.29
C ALA A 39 -1.14 -1.87 -7.52
N GLU A 40 -0.46 -2.88 -6.98
CA GLU A 40 -0.87 -4.28 -7.14
C GLU A 40 -2.18 -4.57 -6.42
N ILE A 41 -2.34 -4.07 -5.19
CA ILE A 41 -3.60 -4.16 -4.45
C ILE A 41 -4.75 -3.53 -5.25
N ALA A 42 -4.53 -2.35 -5.83
CA ALA A 42 -5.52 -1.69 -6.68
C ALA A 42 -5.91 -2.56 -7.90
N ARG A 43 -4.92 -3.15 -8.59
CA ARG A 43 -5.17 -4.06 -9.72
C ARG A 43 -5.99 -5.29 -9.33
N ILE A 44 -5.69 -5.89 -8.18
CA ILE A 44 -6.43 -7.06 -7.66
C ILE A 44 -7.89 -6.65 -7.38
N ASN A 45 -8.10 -5.55 -6.66
CA ASN A 45 -9.45 -5.07 -6.33
C ASN A 45 -10.26 -4.73 -7.58
N THR A 46 -9.66 -4.10 -8.59
CA THR A 46 -10.34 -3.83 -9.86
C THR A 46 -10.80 -5.12 -10.54
N ARG A 47 -9.92 -6.13 -10.64
CA ARG A 47 -10.27 -7.42 -11.25
C ARG A 47 -11.38 -8.15 -10.50
N VAL A 48 -11.35 -8.12 -9.16
CA VAL A 48 -12.39 -8.74 -8.32
C VAL A 48 -13.73 -8.04 -8.52
N ASN A 49 -13.74 -6.71 -8.58
CA ASN A 49 -14.96 -5.94 -8.79
C ASN A 49 -15.52 -6.03 -10.22
N GLU A 50 -14.69 -6.29 -11.23
CA GLU A 50 -15.14 -6.48 -12.62
C GLU A 50 -15.69 -7.90 -12.88
N GLY A 51 -15.37 -8.87 -12.02
CA GLY A 51 -15.78 -10.27 -12.16
C GLY A 51 -16.95 -10.71 -11.28
N GLY A 52 -17.52 -9.81 -10.47
CA GLY A 52 -18.70 -10.04 -9.62
C GLY A 52 -19.93 -9.32 -10.15
#